data_AF-A0A8T6NB50-F1
#
_entry.id   AF-A0A8T6NB50-F1
#
_cell.length_a   1.000
_cell.length_b   1.000
_cell.length_c   1.000
_cell.angle_alpha   90.00
_cell.angle_beta   90.00
_cell.angle_gamma   90.00
#
_symmetry.space_group_name_H-M   'P 1'
#
loop_
_entity.id
_entity.type
_entity.pdbx_description
1 polymer ?
#
loop_
_entity_poly.entity_id
_entity_poly.type
_entity_poly.pdbx_seq_one_letter_code
_entity_poly.pdbx_strand_id
1 'polypeptide(L)'
;MLLHFIFLVTKEDLESRTEEFEYVQQMALFYKKWLKDTFSVDVDVQADQMVVPEQSLVRRLDTAVLVEDHKSRGSDVFHFYLSNFRPMWTDCTCEGYYAENFAMVLWVKPKDDVLSMCQKNCTVVSHELCHEILRQKKIKKQYDMIHDVWNKHLFKGSDFAKYGKNFEPNDSQPYFMTLDATDLRS
;
A
#
# COMPACT_ATOMS: atom_id res chain seq x y z
N MET A 1 -10.48 -2.41 -12.87
CA MET A 1 -10.04 -1.22 -12.11
C MET A 1 -8.57 -0.98 -12.43
N LEU A 2 -8.15 0.28 -12.57
CA LEU A 2 -6.73 0.65 -12.57
C LEU A 2 -6.30 0.93 -11.12
N LEU A 3 -5.28 0.21 -10.65
CA LEU A 3 -4.59 0.45 -9.38
C LEU A 3 -3.31 1.23 -9.68
N HIS A 4 -3.28 2.49 -9.26
CA HIS A 4 -2.19 3.40 -9.57
C HIS A 4 -1.40 3.74 -8.30
N PHE A 5 -0.20 3.18 -8.17
CA PHE A 5 0.72 3.52 -7.09
C PHE A 5 1.45 4.82 -7.39
N ILE A 6 1.40 5.77 -6.45
CA ILE A 6 2.01 7.09 -6.59
C ILE A 6 3.07 7.21 -5.50
N PHE A 7 4.34 7.15 -5.91
CA PHE A 7 5.48 7.23 -5.01
C PHE A 7 5.87 8.67 -4.76
N LEU A 8 5.67 9.16 -3.53
CA LEU A 8 6.08 10.50 -3.17
C LEU A 8 7.57 10.54 -2.89
N VAL A 9 8.24 11.48 -3.54
CA VAL A 9 9.68 11.69 -3.42
C VAL A 9 9.98 13.19 -3.40
N THR A 10 10.91 13.63 -2.56
CA THR A 10 11.33 15.02 -2.58
C THR A 10 12.22 15.26 -3.79
N LYS A 11 12.37 16.53 -4.20
CA LYS A 11 13.25 16.87 -5.32
C LYS A 11 14.71 16.46 -5.05
N GLU A 12 15.13 16.57 -3.80
CA GLU A 12 16.46 16.26 -3.29
C GLU A 12 16.73 14.75 -3.29
N ASP A 13 15.70 13.94 -3.06
CA ASP A 13 15.79 12.48 -3.00
C ASP A 13 15.48 11.79 -4.35
N LEU A 14 15.14 12.54 -5.40
CA LEU A 14 14.65 11.97 -6.66
C LEU A 14 15.64 10.98 -7.30
N GLU A 15 16.92 11.35 -7.37
CA GLU A 15 17.97 10.50 -7.94
C GLU A 15 18.33 9.35 -7.00
N SER A 16 18.41 9.62 -5.69
CA SER A 16 18.88 8.66 -4.68
C SER A 16 17.87 7.54 -4.39
N ARG A 17 16.60 7.72 -4.75
CA ARG A 17 15.52 6.74 -4.50
C ARG A 17 15.07 5.97 -5.74
N THR A 18 15.90 5.91 -6.77
CA THR A 18 15.61 5.18 -8.02
C THR A 18 15.37 3.68 -7.76
N GLU A 19 16.27 3.00 -7.04
CA GLU A 19 16.13 1.57 -6.72
C GLU A 19 14.85 1.27 -5.91
N GLU A 20 14.46 2.21 -5.07
CA GLU A 20 13.26 2.08 -4.27
C GLU A 20 12.00 2.27 -5.11
N PHE A 21 12.03 3.16 -6.09
CA PHE A 21 10.95 3.28 -7.06
C PHE A 21 10.85 2.04 -7.97
N GLU A 22 11.97 1.44 -8.37
CA GLU A 22 11.98 0.14 -9.07
C GLU A 22 11.34 -0.96 -8.22
N TYR A 23 11.57 -0.96 -6.90
CA TYR A 23 10.87 -1.85 -5.98
C TYR A 23 9.37 -1.61 -5.99
N VAL A 24 8.91 -0.35 -5.94
CA VAL A 24 7.48 0.00 -6.03
C VAL A 24 6.86 -0.49 -7.34
N GLN A 25 7.57 -0.39 -8.47
CA GLN A 25 7.11 -0.91 -9.76
C GLN A 25 6.96 -2.45 -9.72
N GLN A 26 7.92 -3.17 -9.15
CA GLN A 26 7.82 -4.62 -8.96
C GLN A 26 6.69 -5.00 -7.99
N MET A 27 6.51 -4.21 -6.92
CA MET A 27 5.44 -4.36 -5.95
C MET A 27 4.06 -4.17 -6.59
N ALA A 28 3.91 -3.21 -7.51
CA ALA A 28 2.67 -3.02 -8.26
C ALA A 28 2.30 -4.27 -9.07
N LEU A 29 3.27 -4.86 -9.78
CA LEU A 29 3.09 -6.11 -10.52
C LEU A 29 2.79 -7.30 -9.59
N PHE A 30 3.45 -7.35 -8.43
CA PHE A 30 3.16 -8.32 -7.39
C PHE A 30 1.68 -8.23 -6.94
N TYR A 31 1.19 -7.03 -6.61
CA TYR A 31 -0.19 -6.87 -6.17
C TYR A 31 -1.21 -7.16 -7.28
N LYS A 32 -0.89 -6.92 -8.55
CA LYS A 32 -1.72 -7.39 -9.67
C LYS A 32 -1.94 -8.90 -9.59
N LYS A 33 -0.87 -9.68 -9.42
CA LYS A 33 -0.95 -11.14 -9.28
C LYS A 33 -1.66 -11.54 -7.99
N TRP A 34 -1.26 -10.95 -6.86
CA TRP A 34 -1.82 -11.27 -5.55
C TRP A 34 -3.33 -11.04 -5.48
N LEU A 35 -3.83 -9.92 -6.03
CA LEU A 35 -5.26 -9.60 -6.10
C LEU A 35 -6.03 -10.61 -6.94
N LYS A 36 -5.45 -11.04 -8.07
CA LYS A 36 -6.02 -12.07 -8.93
C LYS A 36 -6.09 -13.42 -8.22
N ASP A 37 -4.99 -13.86 -7.61
CA ASP A 37 -4.89 -15.17 -6.97
C ASP A 37 -5.73 -15.24 -5.67
N THR A 38 -5.77 -14.15 -4.91
CA THR A 38 -6.43 -14.11 -3.58
C THR A 38 -7.91 -13.79 -3.68
N PHE A 39 -8.29 -12.88 -4.57
CA PHE A 39 -9.66 -12.35 -4.65
C PHE A 39 -10.32 -12.58 -6.00
N SER A 40 -9.66 -13.21 -6.98
CA SER A 40 -10.18 -13.33 -8.35
C SER A 40 -10.52 -11.97 -8.98
N VAL A 41 -9.76 -10.92 -8.61
CA VAL A 41 -9.92 -9.57 -9.14
C VAL A 41 -8.78 -9.28 -10.11
N ASP A 42 -9.12 -9.09 -11.39
CA ASP A 42 -8.16 -8.66 -12.41
C ASP A 42 -8.09 -7.13 -12.45
N VAL A 43 -6.87 -6.61 -12.34
CA VAL A 43 -6.60 -5.16 -12.34
C VAL A 43 -5.48 -4.85 -13.31
N ASP A 44 -5.52 -3.63 -13.84
CA ASP A 44 -4.33 -3.03 -14.41
C ASP A 44 -3.59 -2.25 -13.33
N VAL A 45 -2.27 -2.20 -13.46
CA VAL A 45 -1.42 -1.51 -12.50
C VAL A 45 -0.54 -0.50 -13.19
N GLN A 46 -0.38 0.64 -12.54
CA GLN A 46 0.55 1.69 -12.93
C GLN A 46 1.32 2.13 -11.69
N ALA A 47 2.55 2.57 -11.89
CA ALA A 47 3.34 3.21 -10.85
C ALA A 47 4.03 4.44 -11.42
N ASP A 48 3.90 5.58 -10.75
CA ASP A 48 4.62 6.81 -11.07
C ASP A 48 5.17 7.50 -9.81
N GLN A 49 5.90 8.59 -10.03
CA GLN A 49 6.46 9.41 -8.96
C GLN A 49 5.75 10.75 -8.92
N MET A 50 5.42 11.20 -7.70
CA MET A 50 4.99 12.57 -7.44
C MET A 50 6.11 13.31 -6.72
N VAL A 51 6.72 14.28 -7.41
CA VAL A 51 7.75 15.11 -6.81
C VAL A 51 7.09 16.13 -5.88
N VAL A 52 7.43 16.06 -4.59
CA VAL A 52 6.87 16.94 -3.56
C VAL A 52 7.96 17.83 -2.95
N PRO A 53 7.62 19.03 -2.46
CA PRO A 53 8.56 19.83 -1.69
C PRO A 53 8.93 19.14 -0.37
N GLU A 54 10.11 19.47 0.16
CA GLU A 54 10.52 19.03 1.50
C GLU A 54 9.48 19.41 2.55
N GLN A 55 9.19 18.43 3.41
CA GLN A 55 8.23 18.54 4.49
C GLN A 55 8.92 19.15 5.71
N SER A 56 8.39 20.25 6.24
CA SER A 56 8.82 20.80 7.54
C SER A 56 7.65 20.92 8.50
N LEU A 57 7.92 21.19 9.79
CA LEU A 57 6.86 21.45 10.77
C LEU A 57 5.93 22.61 10.37
N VAL A 58 6.37 23.50 9.49
CA VAL A 58 5.61 24.69 9.01
C VAL A 58 5.10 24.51 7.58
N ARG A 59 5.72 23.63 6.78
CA ARG A 59 5.32 23.28 5.41
C ARG A 59 5.10 21.79 5.32
N ARG A 60 3.95 21.34 5.80
CA ARG A 60 3.47 19.98 5.52
C ARG A 60 2.68 20.01 4.22
N LEU A 61 2.83 18.99 3.38
CA LEU A 61 1.95 18.73 2.26
C LEU A 61 0.57 18.62 2.87
N ASP A 62 -0.30 19.52 2.45
CA ASP A 62 -1.69 19.42 2.85
C ASP A 62 -2.28 18.19 2.17
N THR A 63 -3.03 17.39 2.91
CA THR A 63 -3.97 16.40 2.37
C THR A 63 -4.78 16.95 1.18
N ALA A 64 -5.08 18.25 1.15
CA ALA A 64 -5.71 18.93 0.04
C ALA A 64 -4.95 18.76 -1.31
N VAL A 65 -3.62 18.76 -1.29
CA VAL A 65 -2.79 18.56 -2.49
C VAL A 65 -2.97 17.15 -3.03
N LEU A 66 -2.99 16.13 -2.17
CA LEU A 66 -3.24 14.75 -2.60
C LEU A 66 -4.66 14.56 -3.12
N VAL A 67 -5.64 15.22 -2.50
CA VAL A 67 -7.04 15.19 -2.97
C VAL A 67 -7.19 15.87 -4.33
N GLU A 68 -6.50 16.99 -4.56
CA GLU A 68 -6.49 17.67 -5.86
C GLU A 68 -5.81 16.83 -6.93
N ASP A 69 -4.64 16.26 -6.62
CA ASP A 69 -3.93 15.33 -7.50
C ASP A 69 -4.80 14.10 -7.84
N HIS A 70 -5.43 13.47 -6.84
CA HIS A 70 -6.38 12.37 -7.02
C HIS A 70 -7.51 12.73 -7.99
N LYS A 71 -8.15 13.90 -7.79
CA LYS A 71 -9.22 14.38 -8.68
C LYS A 71 -8.72 14.59 -10.11
N SER A 72 -7.51 15.12 -10.28
CA SER A 72 -6.92 15.40 -11.60
C SER A 72 -6.60 14.13 -12.39
N ARG A 73 -6.31 13.02 -11.70
CA ARG A 73 -5.92 11.74 -12.30
C ARG A 73 -7.10 10.82 -12.65
N GLY A 74 -8.31 11.20 -12.29
CA GLY A 74 -9.54 10.47 -12.62
C GLY A 74 -10.15 9.74 -11.41
N SER A 75 -11.45 9.97 -11.19
CA SER A 75 -12.16 9.43 -10.03
C SER A 75 -12.51 7.94 -10.12
N ASP A 76 -12.26 7.30 -11.26
CA ASP A 76 -12.49 5.87 -11.53
C ASP A 76 -11.22 5.01 -11.37
N VAL A 77 -10.09 5.66 -11.07
CA VAL A 77 -8.80 5.03 -10.78
C VAL A 77 -8.63 4.95 -9.25
N PHE A 78 -8.24 3.78 -8.75
CA PHE A 78 -7.87 3.65 -7.35
C PHE A 78 -6.41 4.09 -7.17
N HIS A 79 -6.23 5.27 -6.58
CA HIS A 79 -4.93 5.89 -6.35
C HIS A 79 -4.37 5.49 -5.00
N PHE A 80 -3.15 4.96 -4.99
CA PHE A 80 -2.46 4.51 -3.80
C PHE A 80 -1.20 5.35 -3.57
N TYR A 81 -1.26 6.29 -2.63
CA TYR A 81 -0.17 7.21 -2.31
C TYR A 81 0.79 6.58 -1.29
N LEU A 82 2.05 6.43 -1.70
CA LEU A 82 3.14 5.99 -0.84
C LEU A 82 3.85 7.24 -0.30
N SER A 83 3.33 7.83 0.78
CA SER A 83 3.71 9.15 1.27
C SER A 83 4.95 9.11 2.18
N ASN A 84 5.78 10.15 2.14
CA ASN A 84 6.90 10.32 3.09
C ASN A 84 6.47 10.98 4.42
N PHE A 85 5.16 11.17 4.63
CA PHE A 85 4.56 11.70 5.85
C PHE A 85 3.35 10.86 6.26
N ARG A 86 3.00 10.92 7.55
CA ARG A 86 1.85 10.21 8.10
C ARG A 86 0.55 10.92 7.73
N PRO A 87 -0.52 10.19 7.40
CA PRO A 87 -1.87 10.77 7.36
C PRO A 87 -2.17 11.44 8.70
N MET A 88 -2.72 12.66 8.67
CA MET A 88 -3.10 13.39 9.89
C MET A 88 -4.30 12.75 10.60
N TRP A 89 -5.07 11.94 9.85
CA TRP A 89 -6.20 11.17 10.32
C TRP A 89 -6.04 9.77 9.75
N THR A 90 -5.92 8.76 10.60
CA THR A 90 -5.89 7.35 10.20
C THR A 90 -7.21 6.72 10.64
N ASP A 91 -7.81 5.93 9.78
CA ASP A 91 -8.98 5.10 10.09
C ASP A 91 -8.59 3.77 10.76
N CYS A 92 -7.28 3.50 10.84
CA CYS A 92 -6.69 2.26 11.32
C CYS A 92 -5.41 2.51 12.13
N THR A 93 -5.04 1.56 12.99
CA THR A 93 -3.77 1.53 13.74
C THR A 93 -2.56 1.21 12.85
N CYS A 94 -2.79 0.88 11.58
CA CYS A 94 -1.81 0.48 10.58
C CYS A 94 -1.05 1.66 9.93
N GLU A 95 -1.24 2.89 10.41
CA GLU A 95 -0.60 4.10 9.86
C GLU A 95 -0.95 4.39 8.39
N GLY A 96 -2.06 3.81 7.91
CA GLY A 96 -2.69 4.09 6.62
C GLY A 96 -3.97 4.91 6.75
N TYR A 97 -4.45 5.39 5.61
CA TYR A 97 -5.75 6.02 5.45
C TYR A 97 -6.39 5.53 4.16
N TYR A 98 -7.65 5.15 4.25
CA TYR A 98 -8.44 4.71 3.11
C TYR A 98 -9.75 5.50 2.94
N ALA A 99 -10.08 5.75 1.69
CA ALA A 99 -11.36 6.25 1.20
C ALA A 99 -11.68 5.59 -0.16
N GLU A 100 -12.90 5.77 -0.66
CA GLU A 100 -13.26 5.25 -1.99
C GLU A 100 -12.30 5.77 -3.07
N ASN A 101 -11.71 4.84 -3.84
CA ASN A 101 -10.76 5.14 -4.91
C ASN A 101 -9.45 5.83 -4.46
N PHE A 102 -9.19 5.89 -3.15
CA PHE A 102 -8.04 6.58 -2.56
C PHE A 102 -7.48 5.81 -1.36
N ALA A 103 -6.19 5.52 -1.37
CA ALA A 103 -5.47 5.07 -0.18
C ALA A 103 -4.17 5.83 -0.05
N MET A 104 -3.71 6.02 1.18
CA MET A 104 -2.38 6.54 1.45
C MET A 104 -1.76 5.84 2.66
N VAL A 105 -0.45 5.61 2.60
CA VAL A 105 0.30 5.00 3.70
C VAL A 105 1.61 5.76 3.88
N LEU A 106 2.09 5.82 5.13
CA LEU A 106 3.48 6.21 5.36
C LEU A 106 4.40 5.15 4.74
N TRP A 107 5.08 5.52 3.66
CA TRP A 107 6.15 4.74 3.08
C TRP A 107 7.44 4.93 3.87
N VAL A 108 7.84 3.90 4.60
CA VAL A 108 9.06 3.92 5.42
C VAL A 108 10.26 3.64 4.53
N LYS A 109 11.17 4.61 4.44
CA LYS A 109 12.45 4.45 3.75
C LYS A 109 13.22 3.25 4.35
N PRO A 110 13.72 2.32 3.52
CA PRO A 110 14.47 1.17 4.00
C PRO A 110 15.73 1.64 4.74
N LYS A 111 16.02 0.98 5.86
CA LYS A 111 17.17 1.27 6.72
C LYS A 111 18.36 0.33 6.51
N ASP A 112 18.29 -0.61 5.56
CA ASP A 112 19.40 -1.40 4.96
C ASP A 112 19.00 -2.85 4.60
N ASP A 113 17.78 -3.31 4.90
CA ASP A 113 17.32 -4.64 4.47
C ASP A 113 15.92 -4.64 3.82
N VAL A 114 15.74 -5.52 2.83
CA VAL A 114 14.46 -5.71 2.12
C VAL A 114 13.38 -6.27 3.06
N LEU A 115 13.80 -7.01 4.09
CA LEU A 115 12.90 -7.63 5.06
C LEU A 115 12.10 -6.58 5.84
N SER A 116 12.77 -5.58 6.40
CA SER A 116 12.10 -4.49 7.13
C SER A 116 11.21 -3.66 6.22
N MET A 117 11.61 -3.46 4.96
CA MET A 117 10.82 -2.74 3.97
C MET A 117 9.53 -3.48 3.64
N CYS A 118 9.59 -4.76 3.27
CA CYS A 118 8.40 -5.51 2.93
C CYS A 118 7.48 -5.73 4.15
N GLN A 119 8.05 -5.95 5.34
CA GLN A 119 7.27 -6.11 6.57
C GLN A 119 6.52 -4.84 6.96
N LYS A 120 7.09 -3.64 6.76
CA LYS A 120 6.44 -2.38 7.14
C LYS A 120 5.57 -1.78 6.04
N ASN A 121 6.04 -1.81 4.80
CA ASN A 121 5.36 -1.15 3.70
C ASN A 121 4.35 -2.09 3.04
N CYS A 122 4.77 -3.28 2.59
CA CYS A 122 3.87 -4.18 1.85
C CYS A 122 2.71 -4.71 2.71
N THR A 123 2.93 -4.98 3.99
CA THR A 123 1.83 -5.44 4.85
C THR A 123 0.73 -4.38 4.99
N VAL A 124 1.10 -3.11 5.19
CA VAL A 124 0.16 -1.98 5.26
C VAL A 124 -0.48 -1.72 3.89
N VAL A 125 0.28 -1.78 2.79
CA VAL A 125 -0.29 -1.67 1.44
C VAL A 125 -1.36 -2.74 1.20
N SER A 126 -1.08 -3.99 1.58
CA SER A 126 -2.07 -5.06 1.44
C SER A 126 -3.32 -4.83 2.31
N HIS A 127 -3.16 -4.20 3.48
CA HIS A 127 -4.27 -3.87 4.38
C HIS A 127 -5.25 -2.89 3.71
N GLU A 128 -4.74 -1.78 3.20
CA GLU A 128 -5.56 -0.78 2.53
C GLU A 128 -6.16 -1.30 1.23
N LEU A 129 -5.43 -2.17 0.49
CA LEU A 129 -5.97 -2.84 -0.68
C LEU A 129 -7.17 -3.71 -0.34
N CYS A 130 -7.15 -4.42 0.80
CA CYS A 130 -8.29 -5.22 1.21
C CYS A 130 -9.54 -4.36 1.45
N HIS A 131 -9.40 -3.15 2.00
CA HIS A 131 -10.54 -2.26 2.21
C HIS A 131 -11.25 -1.93 0.88
N GLU A 132 -10.48 -1.58 -0.15
CA GLU A 132 -11.04 -1.29 -1.47
C GLU A 132 -11.68 -2.52 -2.12
N ILE A 133 -10.99 -3.66 -2.09
CA ILE A 133 -11.44 -4.86 -2.79
C ILE A 133 -12.70 -5.43 -2.15
N LEU A 134 -12.77 -5.50 -0.82
CA LEU A 134 -13.97 -5.98 -0.13
C LEU A 134 -15.13 -4.98 -0.27
N ARG A 135 -14.86 -3.67 -0.33
CA ARG A 135 -15.87 -2.65 -0.67
C ARG A 135 -16.46 -2.90 -2.06
N GLN A 136 -15.62 -3.06 -3.09
CA GLN A 136 -16.09 -3.31 -4.46
C GLN A 136 -16.90 -4.60 -4.59
N LYS A 137 -16.51 -5.64 -3.84
CA LYS A 137 -17.27 -6.89 -3.71
C LYS A 137 -18.56 -6.78 -2.88
N LYS A 138 -18.83 -5.61 -2.28
CA LYS A 138 -20.01 -5.34 -1.44
C LYS A 138 -20.11 -6.27 -0.22
N ILE A 139 -18.96 -6.68 0.32
CA ILE A 139 -18.89 -7.51 1.53
C ILE A 139 -19.32 -6.66 2.74
N LYS A 140 -20.29 -7.17 3.49
CA LYS A 140 -20.76 -6.51 4.71
C LYS A 140 -19.73 -6.68 5.82
N LYS A 141 -19.60 -5.66 6.68
CA LYS A 141 -18.63 -5.64 7.81
C LYS A 141 -17.17 -5.85 7.38
N GLN A 142 -16.83 -5.42 6.16
CA GLN A 142 -15.47 -5.57 5.62
C GLN A 142 -14.40 -4.92 6.52
N TYR A 143 -14.71 -3.76 7.12
CA TYR A 143 -13.82 -3.10 8.06
C TYR A 143 -13.47 -4.01 9.26
N ASP A 144 -14.49 -4.54 9.94
CA ASP A 144 -14.32 -5.44 11.09
C ASP A 144 -13.47 -6.66 10.71
N MET A 145 -13.74 -7.28 9.55
CA MET A 145 -13.01 -8.46 9.08
C MET A 145 -11.53 -8.18 8.85
N ILE A 146 -11.22 -7.08 8.16
CA ILE A 146 -9.83 -6.70 7.85
C ILE A 146 -9.09 -6.32 9.14
N HIS A 147 -9.74 -5.58 10.03
CA HIS A 147 -9.16 -5.16 11.30
C HIS A 147 -8.96 -6.34 12.25
N ASP A 148 -9.83 -7.34 12.24
CA ASP A 148 -9.65 -8.59 12.97
C ASP A 148 -8.42 -9.37 12.49
N VAL A 149 -8.23 -9.50 11.17
CA VAL A 149 -7.03 -10.12 10.59
C VAL A 149 -5.78 -9.32 10.95
N TRP A 150 -5.82 -8.00 10.82
CA TRP A 150 -4.71 -7.12 11.19
C TRP A 150 -4.33 -7.26 12.67
N ASN A 151 -5.32 -7.27 13.57
CA ASN A 151 -5.10 -7.45 15.01
C ASN A 151 -4.52 -8.83 15.34
N LYS A 152 -4.82 -9.88 14.57
CA LYS A 152 -4.18 -11.19 14.74
C LYS A 152 -2.67 -11.10 14.48
N HIS A 153 -2.26 -10.37 13.45
CA HIS A 153 -0.84 -10.15 13.16
C HIS A 153 -0.15 -9.32 14.24
N LEU A 154 -0.75 -8.21 14.66
CA LEU A 154 -0.13 -7.30 15.62
C LEU A 154 -0.03 -7.85 17.04
N PHE A 155 -1.06 -8.56 17.51
CA PHE A 155 -1.20 -8.87 18.94
C PHE A 155 -1.31 -10.36 19.25
N LYS A 156 -1.63 -11.20 18.26
CA LYS A 156 -1.82 -12.65 18.46
C LYS A 156 -0.71 -13.49 17.84
N GLY A 157 0.33 -12.85 17.31
CA GLY A 157 1.52 -13.52 16.77
C GLY A 157 1.28 -14.29 15.47
N SER A 158 0.20 -13.99 14.73
CA SER A 158 -0.01 -14.59 13.40
C SER A 158 0.99 -14.03 12.40
N ASP A 159 1.64 -14.90 11.64
CA ASP A 159 2.60 -14.50 10.62
C ASP A 159 1.93 -13.83 9.42
N PHE A 160 2.58 -12.81 8.87
CA PHE A 160 2.23 -12.28 7.55
C PHE A 160 2.53 -13.32 6.47
N ALA A 161 1.76 -13.30 5.39
CA ALA A 161 2.05 -14.10 4.21
C ALA A 161 3.28 -13.55 3.49
N LYS A 162 4.19 -14.44 3.06
CA LYS A 162 5.53 -14.10 2.56
C LYS A 162 5.72 -14.58 1.13
N TYR A 163 6.27 -13.72 0.28
CA TYR A 163 6.43 -13.99 -1.14
C TYR A 163 7.82 -13.63 -1.63
N GLY A 164 8.37 -14.40 -2.56
CA GLY A 164 9.64 -14.14 -3.21
C GLY A 164 9.53 -13.13 -4.35
N LYS A 165 10.69 -12.77 -4.94
CA LYS A 165 10.77 -11.86 -6.09
C LYS A 165 10.04 -12.40 -7.34
N ASN A 166 9.82 -13.70 -7.42
CA ASN A 166 9.03 -14.38 -8.44
C ASN A 166 7.51 -14.36 -8.16
N PHE A 167 7.06 -13.67 -7.11
CA PHE A 167 5.66 -13.54 -6.68
C PHE A 167 5.02 -14.84 -6.17
N GLU A 168 5.82 -15.86 -5.87
CA GLU A 168 5.37 -17.12 -5.28
C GLU A 168 5.68 -17.15 -3.78
N PRO A 169 4.96 -17.96 -2.98
CA PRO A 169 5.21 -18.10 -1.54
C PRO A 169 6.67 -18.44 -1.23
N ASN A 170 7.29 -17.71 -0.29
CA ASN A 170 8.68 -17.93 0.12
C ASN A 170 8.93 -17.41 1.53
N ASP A 171 9.07 -18.33 2.49
CA ASP A 171 9.33 -17.99 3.90
C ASP A 171 10.81 -17.68 4.20
N SER A 172 11.73 -18.19 3.39
CA SER A 172 13.18 -18.12 3.68
C SER A 172 13.79 -16.79 3.28
N GLN A 173 13.35 -16.21 2.16
CA GLN A 173 13.86 -14.94 1.66
C GLN A 173 12.72 -14.11 1.06
N PRO A 174 11.82 -13.59 1.92
CA PRO A 174 10.70 -12.78 1.45
C PRO A 174 11.21 -11.49 0.80
N TYR A 175 10.60 -11.17 -0.33
CA TYR A 175 10.77 -9.91 -1.04
C TYR A 175 9.51 -9.04 -0.97
N PHE A 176 8.34 -9.68 -0.82
CA PHE A 176 7.06 -9.03 -0.54
C PHE A 176 6.36 -9.72 0.64
N MET A 177 5.48 -8.98 1.32
CA MET A 177 4.63 -9.52 2.39
C MET A 177 3.22 -8.95 2.30
N THR A 178 2.23 -9.74 2.72
CA THR A 178 0.84 -9.28 2.83
C THR A 178 0.25 -9.73 4.16
N LEU A 179 -0.86 -9.14 4.57
CA LEU A 179 -1.75 -9.79 5.53
C LEU A 179 -2.12 -11.20 5.05
N ASP A 180 -2.35 -12.10 6.01
CA ASP A 180 -2.91 -13.41 5.72
C ASP A 180 -4.38 -13.24 5.36
N ALA A 181 -4.64 -13.11 4.06
CA ALA A 181 -5.96 -12.86 3.53
C ALA A 181 -6.85 -14.12 3.47
N THR A 182 -6.44 -15.24 4.06
CA THR A 182 -7.20 -16.51 4.02
C THR A 182 -8.65 -16.32 4.48
N ASP A 183 -8.86 -15.58 5.58
CA ASP A 183 -10.19 -15.27 6.12
C ASP A 183 -10.96 -14.21 5.30
N LEU A 184 -10.30 -13.57 4.33
CA LEU A 184 -10.87 -12.50 3.50
C LEU A 184 -11.19 -12.97 2.07
N ARG A 185 -10.84 -14.21 1.70
CA ARG A 185 -11.13 -14.79 0.38
C ARG A 185 -12.63 -15.06 0.24
N SER A 186 -13.39 -14.01 -0.08
CA SER A 186 -14.84 -14.05 -0.37
C SER A 186 -15.11 -14.20 -1.86
#